data_AF-A0A645GLW3-F1
#
_entry.id   AF-A0A645GLW3-F1
#
_cell.length_a   1.000
_cell.length_b   1.000
_cell.length_c   1.000
_cell.angle_alpha   90.00
_cell.angle_beta   90.00
_cell.angle_gamma   90.00
#
_symmetry.space_group_name_H-M   'P 1'
#
loop_
_entity.id
_entity.type
_entity.pdbx_description
1 polymer ?
#
loop_
_entity_poly.entity_id
_entity_poly.type
_entity_poly.pdbx_seq_one_letter_code
_entity_poly.pdbx_strand_id
1 'polypeptide(L)' 'MNILQQARKRQGLTQTQMATKLNLSMRAICSYEQVTRLIRACDLLTVAKAYSLSDDEILAYLNQVAR' A
#
# COMPACT_ATOMS: atom_id res chain seq x y z
N MET A 1 5.65 -9.80 -6.67
CA MET A 1 4.42 -9.01 -6.44
C MET A 1 4.43 -8.57 -4.98
N ASN A 2 4.47 -7.26 -4.70
CA ASN A 2 4.55 -6.70 -3.34
C ASN A 2 3.24 -6.95 -2.56
N ILE A 3 3.31 -7.03 -1.22
CA ILE A 3 2.18 -7.12 -0.27
C ILE A 3 1.06 -6.13 -0.60
N LEU A 4 1.36 -4.85 -0.82
CA LEU A 4 0.38 -3.83 -1.19
C LEU A 4 -0.32 -4.17 -2.51
N GLN A 5 0.43 -4.60 -3.51
CA GLN A 5 -0.13 -4.98 -4.81
C GLN A 5 -1.04 -6.21 -4.69
N GLN A 6 -0.68 -7.19 -3.85
CA GLN A 6 -1.51 -8.36 -3.56
C GLN A 6 -2.80 -7.93 -2.86
N ALA A 7 -2.70 -7.11 -1.81
CA ALA A 7 -3.83 -6.63 -1.03
C ALA A 7 -4.84 -5.83 -1.87
N ARG A 8 -4.35 -4.94 -2.74
CA ARG A 8 -5.22 -4.22 -3.69
C ARG A 8 -5.93 -5.18 -4.65
N LYS A 9 -5.22 -6.16 -5.20
CA LYS A 9 -5.80 -7.14 -6.13
C LYS A 9 -6.85 -8.03 -5.46
N ARG A 10 -6.67 -8.40 -4.19
CA ARG A 10 -7.68 -9.13 -3.40
C ARG A 10 -8.99 -8.35 -3.26
N GLN A 11 -8.91 -7.02 -3.22
CA GLN A 11 -10.09 -6.14 -3.21
C GLN A 11 -10.69 -5.92 -4.61
N GLY A 12 -10.09 -6.47 -5.68
CA GLY A 12 -10.55 -6.23 -7.06
C GLY A 12 -10.33 -4.80 -7.56
N LEU A 13 -9.50 -4.00 -6.88
CA LEU A 13 -9.30 -2.59 -7.21
C LEU A 13 -8.16 -2.38 -8.21
N THR A 14 -8.30 -1.41 -9.10
CA THR A 14 -7.19 -0.87 -9.91
C THR A 14 -6.34 0.11 -9.09
N GLN A 15 -5.13 0.43 -9.57
CA GLN A 15 -4.28 1.44 -8.91
C GLN A 15 -4.95 2.81 -8.87
N THR A 16 -5.68 3.19 -9.91
CA THR A 16 -6.45 4.45 -9.96
C THR A 16 -7.56 4.48 -8.92
N GLN A 17 -8.32 3.38 -8.78
CA GLN A 17 -9.38 3.31 -7.75
C GLN A 17 -8.80 3.36 -6.33
N MET A 18 -7.67 2.69 -6.08
CA MET A 18 -6.98 2.79 -4.81
C MET A 18 -6.46 4.20 -4.54
N ALA A 19 -5.96 4.88 -5.57
CA ALA A 19 -5.51 6.27 -5.48
C ALA A 19 -6.65 7.21 -5.08
N THR A 20 -7.82 7.07 -5.71
CA THR A 20 -9.04 7.79 -5.34
C THR A 20 -9.44 7.50 -3.89
N LYS A 21 -9.41 6.22 -3.46
CA LYS A 21 -9.73 5.81 -2.09
C LYS A 21 -8.83 6.47 -1.04
N LEU A 22 -7.56 6.69 -1.38
CA LEU A 22 -6.56 7.30 -0.50
C LEU A 22 -6.39 8.81 -0.70
N ASN A 23 -7.14 9.42 -1.62
CA ASN A 23 -6.93 10.81 -2.04
C ASN A 23 -5.46 11.10 -2.42
N LEU A 24 -4.85 10.18 -3.17
CA LEU A 24 -3.48 10.27 -3.65
C LEU A 24 -3.45 10.23 -5.19
N SER A 25 -2.30 10.55 -5.78
CA SER A 25 -2.10 10.32 -7.20
C SER A 25 -1.91 8.83 -7.50
N MET A 26 -2.34 8.40 -8.68
CA MET A 26 -2.08 7.03 -9.17
C MET A 26 -0.57 6.71 -9.17
N ARG A 27 0.27 7.72 -9.47
CA ARG A 27 1.73 7.59 -9.41
C ARG A 27 2.23 7.30 -8.00
N ALA A 28 1.66 7.91 -6.96
CA ALA A 28 2.03 7.61 -5.57
C ALA A 28 1.72 6.15 -5.22
N ILE A 29 0.55 5.65 -5.62
CA ILE A 29 0.17 4.23 -5.45
C ILE A 29 1.14 3.29 -6.18
N CYS A 30 1.49 3.62 -7.43
CA CYS A 30 2.47 2.86 -8.19
C CYS A 30 3.82 2.81 -7.48
N SER A 31 4.31 3.95 -6.98
CA SER A 31 5.58 4.03 -6.26
C SER A 31 5.57 3.25 -4.93
N TYR A 32 4.44 3.24 -4.20
CA TYR A 32 4.28 2.42 -3.00
C TYR A 32 4.33 0.93 -3.35
N GLU A 33 3.62 0.49 -4.39
CA GLU A 33 3.60 -0.91 -4.81
C GLU A 33 4.96 -1.39 -5.35
N GLN A 34 5.74 -0.49 -5.93
CA GLN A 34 7.10 -0.76 -6.43
C GLN A 34 8.20 -0.58 -5.39
N VAL A 35 7.88 -0.09 -4.18
CA VAL A 35 8.86 0.25 -3.13
C VAL A 35 9.87 1.32 -3.58
N THR A 36 9.54 2.11 -4.59
CA THR A 36 10.38 3.26 -5.01
C THR A 36 10.13 4.49 -4.12
N ARG A 37 9.04 4.47 -3.36
CA ARG A 37 8.71 5.47 -2.35
C ARG A 37 8.16 4.78 -1.11
N LEU A 38 8.66 5.16 0.06
CA LEU A 38 8.15 4.68 1.34
C LEU A 38 6.87 5.40 1.74
N ILE A 39 5.97 4.66 2.40
CA ILE A 39 4.82 5.25 3.09
C ILE A 39 5.36 5.93 4.36
N ARG A 40 4.97 7.19 4.58
CA ARG A 40 5.37 7.89 5.80
C ARG A 40 4.74 7.22 7.01
N ALA A 41 5.46 7.19 8.14
CA ALA A 41 4.97 6.57 9.37
C ALA A 41 3.59 7.11 9.81
N CYS A 42 3.36 8.42 9.66
CA CYS A 42 2.08 9.06 9.96
C CYS A 42 0.91 8.61 9.07
N ASP A 43 1.19 8.15 7.85
CA ASP A 43 0.16 7.70 6.89
C ASP A 43 -0.03 6.18 6.92
N LEU A 44 0.87 5.43 7.56
CA LEU A 44 0.94 3.97 7.45
C LEU A 44 -0.37 3.29 7.83
N LEU A 45 -0.99 3.70 8.94
CA LEU A 45 -2.25 3.13 9.40
C LEU A 45 -3.41 3.44 8.44
N THR A 46 -3.44 4.63 7.87
CA THR A 46 -4.46 5.03 6.89
C THR A 46 -4.32 4.20 5.61
N VAL A 47 -3.09 4.00 5.13
CA VAL A 47 -2.81 3.17 3.96
C VAL A 47 -3.13 1.71 4.26
N ALA A 48 -2.69 1.16 5.38
CA ALA A 48 -2.98 -0.21 5.79
C ALA A 48 -4.49 -0.50 5.83
N LYS A 49 -5.27 0.42 6.40
CA LYS A 49 -6.74 0.33 6.41
C LYS A 49 -7.34 0.37 5.01
N ALA A 50 -6.86 1.24 4.13
CA ALA A 50 -7.36 1.31 2.76
C ALA A 50 -7.08 0.02 1.96
N TYR A 51 -5.91 -0.59 2.22
CA TYR A 51 -5.50 -1.86 1.63
C TYR A 51 -6.08 -3.08 2.36
N SER A 52 -6.83 -2.89 3.45
CA SER A 52 -7.35 -3.98 4.29
C SER A 52 -6.25 -4.97 4.69
N LEU A 53 -5.09 -4.45 5.11
CA LEU A 53 -3.98 -5.27 5.59
C LEU A 53 -4.27 -5.83 6.98
N SER A 54 -3.85 -7.07 7.22
CA SER A 54 -3.73 -7.61 8.58
C SER A 54 -2.46 -7.13 9.28
N ASP A 55 -2.37 -7.32 10.59
CA ASP A 55 -1.17 -6.98 11.38
C ASP A 55 0.08 -7.70 10.86
N ASP A 56 -0.05 -8.98 10.47
CA ASP A 56 1.03 -9.76 9.87
C ASP A 56 1.51 -9.16 8.54
N GLU A 57 0.58 -8.64 7.73
CA GLU A 57 0.91 -8.00 6.46
C GLU A 57 1.56 -6.63 6.64
N ILE A 58 1.15 -5.88 7.66
CA ILE A 58 1.81 -4.64 8.05
C ILE A 58 3.24 -4.94 8.48
N LEU A 59 3.45 -5.95 9.32
CA LEU A 59 4.77 -6.37 9.77
C LEU A 59 5.63 -6.84 8.58
N ALA A 60 5.06 -7.62 7.67
CA ALA A 60 5.74 -8.07 6.46
C ALA A 60 6.12 -6.88 5.55
N TYR A 61 5.26 -5.87 5.42
CA TYR A 61 5.58 -4.64 4.69
C TYR A 61 6.75 -3.89 5.33
N LEU A 62 6.72 -3.72 6.66
CA LEU A 62 7.80 -3.07 7.40
C LEU A 62 9.15 -3.80 7.21
N ASN A 63 9.14 -5.13 7.31
CA ASN A 63 10.32 -5.96 7.07
C ASN A 63 10.82 -5.87 5.62
N GLN A 64 9.92 -5.67 4.66
CA GLN A 64 10.28 -5.50 3.26
C GLN A 64 10.98 -4.16 3.00
N VAL A 65 10.59 -3.09 3.70
CA VAL A 65 11.13 -1.73 3.48
C VAL A 65 12.24 -1.31 4.42
N ALA A 66 12.48 -2.04 5.52
CA ALA A 66 13.54 -1.78 6.48
C ALA A 66 14.93 -2.28 6.04
N ARG A 67 15.04 -2.86 4.84
CA ARG A 67 16.29 -3.32 4.23
C ARG A 67 16.89 -2.26 3.34
#